data_AF-A0A3M1QDH0-F1
#
_entry.id   AF-A0A3M1QDH0-F1
#
_cell.length_a   1.000
_cell.length_b   1.000
_cell.length_c   1.000
_cell.angle_alpha   90.00
_cell.angle_beta   90.00
_cell.angle_gamma   90.00
#
_symmetry.space_group_name_H-M   'P 1'
#
loop_
_entity.id
_entity.type
_entity.pdbx_description
1 polymer ?
#
loop_
_entity_poly.entity_id
_entity_poly.type
_entity_poly.pdbx_seq_one_letter_code
_entity_poly.pdbx_strand_id
1 'polypeptide(L)'
;LLAEEPGLEPAFLQEAVVIRLLQGETGEGIALVRRLRDRFAGLAAPTAVMLLLEAIEHVFRGEPLEAAKASARAHRSATELGHHRMAQLALEMLLGARLILGRERGLRFLLARGARGAKAAGSRTRLARMAALRYAAALRFGGSPAEEDAEVVESAGDALSLALVRRLKGQPYDGPLAALADYLHRLVTTGNAAEPAWARAVPEVAVELTLDAEKREVVLAGGKRISFTRRRVLWQVLLELWREGGRTIEPADLYVRAWQLPFNPSRLNSLYVGIRRLRLLVEPDPSAPRIILVGAGGGYYMDTRRVRLVGTLPQPEVAEELEG
;
A
#
# COMPACT_ATOMS: atom_id res chain seq x y z
N LEU A 1 6.16 11.90 -14.58
CA LEU A 1 6.37 10.66 -13.78
C LEU A 1 5.08 10.19 -13.10
N LEU A 2 4.70 10.56 -11.86
CA LEU A 2 3.41 10.10 -11.28
C LEU A 2 2.17 10.66 -12.02
N ALA A 3 2.25 11.87 -12.57
CA ALA A 3 1.16 12.47 -13.36
C ALA A 3 1.13 12.01 -14.84
N GLU A 4 2.12 11.23 -15.29
CA GLU A 4 2.23 10.75 -16.67
C GLU A 4 1.86 9.26 -16.80
N GLU A 5 1.62 8.58 -15.67
CA GLU A 5 1.09 7.22 -15.60
C GLU A 5 -0.44 7.27 -15.55
N PRO A 6 -1.17 6.77 -16.56
CA PRO A 6 -2.62 6.74 -16.55
C PRO A 6 -3.12 5.92 -15.36
N GLY A 7 -3.87 6.55 -14.44
CA GLY A 7 -4.48 5.89 -13.27
C GLY A 7 -3.74 6.08 -11.93
N LEU A 8 -2.60 6.78 -11.91
CA LEU A 8 -1.81 7.04 -10.70
C LEU A 8 -1.75 8.55 -10.37
N GLU A 9 -2.92 9.21 -10.38
CA GLU A 9 -2.99 10.59 -9.91
C GLU A 9 -2.45 10.70 -8.47
N PRO A 10 -1.61 11.69 -8.13
CA PRO A 10 -1.15 11.91 -6.75
C PRO A 10 -2.32 12.09 -5.75
N ALA A 11 -3.47 12.57 -6.22
CA ALA A 11 -4.72 12.60 -5.46
C ALA A 11 -5.21 11.18 -5.12
N PHE A 12 -5.11 10.23 -6.05
CA PHE A 12 -5.43 8.82 -5.87
C PHE A 12 -4.45 8.12 -4.92
N LEU A 13 -3.16 8.47 -4.91
CA LEU A 13 -2.21 7.96 -3.91
C LEU A 13 -2.50 8.51 -2.51
N GLN A 14 -2.81 9.80 -2.40
CA GLN A 14 -3.25 10.40 -1.14
C GLN A 14 -4.54 9.78 -0.64
N GLU A 15 -5.56 9.68 -1.49
CA GLU A 15 -6.85 9.09 -1.13
C GLU A 15 -6.71 7.60 -0.88
N ALA A 16 -5.99 6.81 -1.68
CA ALA A 16 -5.86 5.37 -1.44
C ALA A 16 -5.02 5.05 -0.19
N VAL A 17 -3.98 5.82 0.10
CA VAL A 17 -3.17 5.64 1.32
C VAL A 17 -3.95 6.08 2.55
N VAL A 18 -4.67 7.21 2.47
CA VAL A 18 -5.58 7.67 3.50
C VAL A 18 -6.70 6.63 3.64
N ILE A 19 -7.53 6.36 2.65
CA ILE A 19 -8.58 5.31 2.62
C ILE A 19 -8.10 3.95 3.17
N ARG A 20 -6.89 3.48 2.84
CA ARG A 20 -6.37 2.22 3.41
C ARG A 20 -5.88 2.34 4.86
N LEU A 21 -5.28 3.48 5.24
CA LEU A 21 -5.08 3.84 6.66
C LEU A 21 -6.42 3.93 7.40
N LEU A 22 -7.50 4.29 6.69
CA LEU A 22 -8.88 4.44 7.18
C LEU A 22 -9.72 3.17 7.17
N GLN A 23 -9.20 2.10 6.59
CA GLN A 23 -9.87 0.80 6.49
C GLN A 23 -9.22 -0.25 7.41
N GLY A 24 -8.18 0.13 8.17
CA GLY A 24 -7.50 -0.80 9.09
C GLY A 24 -6.55 -1.77 8.44
N GLU A 25 -6.34 -1.63 7.13
CA GLU A 25 -5.47 -2.50 6.38
C GLU A 25 -4.00 -2.11 6.56
N THR A 26 -3.50 -1.95 7.79
CA THR A 26 -2.09 -1.57 8.03
C THR A 26 -1.11 -2.54 7.33
N GLY A 27 -1.45 -3.83 7.30
CA GLY A 27 -0.73 -4.85 6.54
C GLY A 27 -0.83 -4.68 5.01
N GLU A 28 -2.01 -4.42 4.44
CA GLU A 28 -2.13 -4.21 2.98
C GLU A 28 -1.62 -2.84 2.53
N GLY A 29 -1.68 -1.84 3.39
CA GLY A 29 -1.10 -0.51 3.21
C GLY A 29 0.42 -0.59 3.17
N ILE A 30 1.05 -1.29 4.11
CA ILE A 30 2.48 -1.59 4.07
C ILE A 30 2.82 -2.41 2.82
N ALA A 31 2.02 -3.42 2.47
CA ALA A 31 2.23 -4.22 1.27
C ALA A 31 2.08 -3.40 -0.03
N LEU A 32 1.11 -2.48 -0.08
CA LEU A 32 0.90 -1.56 -1.20
C LEU A 32 2.07 -0.59 -1.33
N VAL A 33 2.49 0.00 -0.22
CA VAL A 33 3.64 0.90 -0.17
C VAL A 33 4.91 0.18 -0.62
N ARG A 34 5.12 -1.08 -0.21
CA ARG A 34 6.21 -1.93 -0.68
C ARG A 34 6.10 -2.26 -2.17
N ARG A 35 4.91 -2.61 -2.68
CA ARG A 35 4.68 -2.83 -4.13
C ARG A 35 4.99 -1.59 -4.96
N LEU A 36 4.58 -0.42 -4.49
CA LEU A 36 4.90 0.86 -5.13
C LEU A 36 6.41 1.09 -5.08
N ARG A 37 7.04 0.83 -3.94
CA ARG A 37 8.48 1.00 -3.72
C ARG A 37 9.29 0.14 -4.71
N ASP A 38 8.91 -1.12 -4.86
CA ASP A 38 9.55 -2.05 -5.79
C ASP A 38 9.31 -1.65 -7.25
N ARG A 39 8.10 -1.15 -7.58
CA ARG A 39 7.78 -0.61 -8.92
C ARG A 39 8.61 0.63 -9.28
N PHE A 40 8.92 1.48 -8.30
CA PHE A 40 9.67 2.72 -8.52
C PHE A 40 11.20 2.55 -8.34
N ALA A 41 11.67 1.43 -7.80
CA ALA A 41 13.10 1.18 -7.53
C ALA A 41 14.00 1.21 -8.77
N GLY A 42 13.44 1.02 -9.98
CA GLY A 42 14.18 1.03 -11.25
C GLY A 42 14.09 2.33 -12.07
N LEU A 43 13.38 3.36 -11.60
CA LEU A 43 13.18 4.60 -12.36
C LEU A 43 14.19 5.68 -11.95
N ALA A 44 14.66 6.49 -12.91
CA ALA A 44 15.74 7.47 -12.75
C ALA A 44 15.44 8.69 -11.84
N ALA A 45 14.21 8.82 -11.32
CA ALA A 45 13.86 9.82 -10.29
C ALA A 45 13.28 9.20 -9.00
N PRO A 46 13.94 8.18 -8.39
CA PRO A 46 13.32 7.32 -7.39
C PRO A 46 13.41 7.92 -5.98
N THR A 47 14.40 8.77 -5.69
CA THR A 47 14.75 9.12 -4.31
C THR A 47 13.60 9.79 -3.55
N ALA A 48 12.95 10.79 -4.12
CA ALA A 48 11.86 11.50 -3.45
C ALA A 48 10.59 10.63 -3.26
N VAL A 49 10.26 9.80 -4.27
CA VAL A 49 9.11 8.86 -4.20
C VAL A 49 9.36 7.77 -3.17
N MET A 50 10.56 7.20 -3.17
CA MET A 50 10.96 6.13 -2.25
C MET A 50 10.98 6.62 -0.81
N LEU A 51 11.48 7.83 -0.57
CA LEU A 51 11.46 8.48 0.75
C LEU A 51 10.04 8.81 1.22
N LEU A 52 9.14 9.14 0.29
CA LEU A 52 7.74 9.38 0.61
C LEU A 52 7.03 8.07 0.98
N LEU A 53 7.28 7.00 0.22
CA LEU A 53 6.76 5.66 0.52
C LEU A 53 7.30 5.14 1.86
N GLU A 54 8.60 5.35 2.15
CA GLU A 54 9.20 5.07 3.45
C GLU A 54 8.46 5.83 4.58
N ALA A 55 8.17 7.12 4.37
CA ALA A 55 7.41 7.90 5.34
C ALA A 55 6.00 7.33 5.58
N ILE A 56 5.32 6.89 4.52
CA ILE A 56 3.98 6.29 4.60
C ILE A 56 4.07 4.98 5.39
N GLU A 57 5.07 4.15 5.13
CA GLU A 57 5.29 2.90 5.84
C GLU A 57 5.49 3.12 7.34
N HIS A 58 6.28 4.13 7.74
CA HIS A 58 6.45 4.49 9.15
C HIS A 58 5.16 5.01 9.80
N VAL A 59 4.29 5.72 9.05
CA VAL A 59 2.95 6.09 9.53
C VAL A 59 2.13 4.84 9.82
N PHE A 60 2.12 3.86 8.90
CA PHE A 60 1.41 2.59 9.11
C PHE A 60 1.95 1.76 10.29
N ARG A 61 3.23 1.90 10.62
CA ARG A 61 3.87 1.21 11.76
C ARG A 61 3.69 1.92 13.10
N GLY A 62 3.07 3.10 13.12
CA GLY A 62 2.97 3.90 14.35
C GLY A 62 4.32 4.46 14.80
N GLU A 63 5.23 4.76 13.87
CA GLU A 63 6.58 5.27 14.13
C GLU A 63 6.68 6.76 13.72
N PRO A 64 6.00 7.69 14.40
CA PRO A 64 5.81 9.06 13.92
C PRO A 64 7.12 9.85 13.82
N LEU A 65 8.14 9.52 14.61
CA LEU A 65 9.47 10.14 14.51
C LEU A 65 10.20 9.75 13.22
N GLU A 66 10.14 8.48 12.84
CA GLU A 66 10.76 7.98 11.61
C GLU A 66 9.97 8.45 10.38
N ALA A 67 8.63 8.47 10.47
CA ALA A 67 7.77 9.08 9.46
C ALA A 67 8.12 10.55 9.21
N ALA A 68 8.37 11.33 10.26
CA ALA A 68 8.79 12.72 10.14
C ALA A 68 10.18 12.86 9.50
N LYS A 69 11.15 12.02 9.87
CA LYS A 69 12.49 12.04 9.26
C LYS A 69 12.43 11.71 7.77
N ALA A 70 11.72 10.64 7.40
CA ALA A 70 11.54 10.21 6.01
C ALA A 70 10.80 11.27 5.18
N SER A 71 9.72 11.86 5.72
CA SER A 71 8.97 12.95 5.07
C SER A 71 9.84 14.20 4.83
N ALA A 72 10.71 14.55 5.77
CA ALA A 72 11.62 15.69 5.62
C ALA A 72 12.69 15.46 4.53
N ARG A 73 13.20 14.22 4.42
CA ARG A 73 14.11 13.83 3.34
C ARG A 73 13.40 13.86 1.98
N ALA A 74 12.17 13.30 1.91
CA ALA A 74 11.35 13.32 0.70
C ALA A 74 11.05 14.74 0.22
N HIS A 75 10.71 15.66 1.14
CA HIS A 75 10.44 17.07 0.82
C HIS A 75 11.66 17.78 0.21
N ARG A 76 12.85 17.61 0.81
CA ARG A 76 14.09 18.21 0.29
C ARG A 76 14.42 17.70 -1.11
N SER A 77 14.45 16.38 -1.28
CA SER A 77 14.74 15.74 -2.56
C SER A 77 13.73 16.16 -3.65
N ALA A 78 12.43 16.18 -3.33
CA ALA A 78 11.41 16.63 -4.29
C ALA A 78 11.55 18.12 -4.64
N THR A 79 12.00 18.97 -3.71
CA THR A 79 12.22 20.40 -3.97
C THR A 79 13.43 20.64 -4.86
N GLU A 80 14.53 19.94 -4.60
CA GLU A 80 15.76 19.99 -5.42
C GLU A 80 15.50 19.53 -6.86
N LEU A 81 14.62 18.54 -7.04
CA LEU A 81 14.20 18.03 -8.35
C LEU A 81 13.09 18.85 -9.02
N GLY A 82 12.63 19.96 -8.41
CA GLY A 82 11.53 20.78 -8.96
C GLY A 82 10.15 20.09 -8.95
N HIS A 83 9.99 18.98 -8.24
CA HIS A 83 8.74 18.22 -8.13
C HIS A 83 7.79 18.81 -7.07
N HIS A 84 7.24 20.00 -7.36
CA HIS A 84 6.44 20.79 -6.43
C HIS A 84 5.25 20.04 -5.79
N ARG A 85 4.57 19.15 -6.53
CA ARG A 85 3.44 18.35 -5.97
C ARG A 85 3.91 17.33 -4.92
N MET A 86 5.03 16.68 -5.17
CA MET A 86 5.58 15.65 -4.27
C MET A 86 6.24 16.29 -3.05
N ALA A 87 6.90 17.42 -3.22
CA ALA A 87 7.41 18.22 -2.12
C ALA A 87 6.27 18.63 -1.18
N GLN A 88 5.12 19.03 -1.72
CA GLN A 88 3.95 19.39 -0.93
C GLN A 88 3.35 18.19 -0.17
N LEU A 89 3.25 17.03 -0.82
CA LEU A 89 2.75 15.79 -0.21
C LEU A 89 3.63 15.35 0.98
N ALA A 90 4.95 15.37 0.79
CA ALA A 90 5.92 15.10 1.85
C ALA A 90 5.83 16.12 2.98
N LEU A 91 5.55 17.39 2.67
CA LEU A 91 5.33 18.44 3.66
C LEU A 91 4.06 18.19 4.49
N GLU A 92 2.95 17.84 3.84
CA GLU A 92 1.68 17.48 4.50
C GLU A 92 1.86 16.32 5.49
N MET A 93 2.57 15.27 5.07
CA MET A 93 2.90 14.14 5.94
C MET A 93 3.82 14.51 7.10
N LEU A 94 4.86 15.31 6.84
CA LEU A 94 5.76 15.82 7.87
C LEU A 94 5.01 16.63 8.93
N LEU A 95 4.05 17.44 8.48
CA LEU A 95 3.20 18.26 9.34
C LEU A 95 2.28 17.40 10.20
N GLY A 96 1.63 16.39 9.62
CA GLY A 96 0.83 15.40 10.35
C GLY A 96 1.66 14.64 11.39
N ALA A 97 2.83 14.14 11.02
CA ALA A 97 3.72 13.42 11.94
C ALA A 97 4.21 14.31 13.11
N ARG A 98 4.53 15.59 12.84
CA ARG A 98 4.95 16.53 13.89
C ARG A 98 3.82 16.95 14.82
N LEU A 99 2.59 17.04 14.31
CA LEU A 99 1.38 17.21 15.12
C LEU A 99 1.21 16.05 16.09
N ILE A 100 1.33 14.81 15.61
CA ILE A 100 1.27 13.60 16.42
C ILE A 100 2.33 13.62 17.53
N LEU A 101 3.58 13.94 17.17
CA LEU A 101 4.70 14.01 18.12
C LEU A 101 4.63 15.17 19.13
N GLY A 102 3.65 16.08 19.02
CA GLY A 102 3.56 17.23 19.91
C GLY A 102 4.76 18.20 19.80
N ARG A 103 5.42 18.28 18.63
CA ARG A 103 6.58 19.16 18.43
C ARG A 103 6.17 20.47 17.78
N GLU A 104 5.91 21.48 18.60
CA GLU A 104 5.52 22.83 18.17
C GLU A 104 6.63 23.54 17.36
N ARG A 105 7.90 23.38 17.78
CA ARG A 105 9.04 24.04 17.13
C ARG A 105 9.21 23.54 15.69
N GLY A 106 9.08 24.46 14.73
CA GLY A 106 9.21 24.19 13.29
C GLY A 106 7.90 23.83 12.59
N LEU A 107 6.84 23.42 13.31
CA LEU A 107 5.55 23.08 12.71
C LEU A 107 4.87 24.33 12.13
N ARG A 108 4.79 25.44 12.90
CA ARG A 108 4.21 26.71 12.44
C ARG A 108 4.91 27.25 11.19
N PHE A 109 6.23 27.18 11.15
CA PHE A 109 7.02 27.61 9.99
C PHE A 109 6.69 26.79 8.74
N LEU A 110 6.60 25.46 8.89
CA LEU A 110 6.26 24.56 7.79
C LEU A 110 4.82 24.74 7.30
N LEU A 111 3.86 24.97 8.20
CA LEU A 111 2.47 25.25 7.86
C LEU A 111 2.34 26.56 7.07
N ALA A 112 3.03 27.62 7.52
CA ALA A 112 3.05 28.90 6.81
C ALA A 112 3.74 28.80 5.43
N ARG A 113 4.77 27.95 5.30
CA ARG A 113 5.42 27.68 4.01
C ARG A 113 4.49 26.89 3.07
N GLY A 114 3.83 25.86 3.57
CA GLY A 114 2.87 25.04 2.81
C GLY A 114 1.67 25.85 2.32
N ALA A 115 1.09 26.70 3.17
CA ALA A 115 -0.01 27.59 2.80
C ALA A 115 0.37 28.56 1.67
N ARG A 116 1.57 29.16 1.74
CA ARG A 116 2.09 30.02 0.67
C ARG A 116 2.30 29.25 -0.65
N GLY A 117 2.82 28.02 -0.57
CA GLY A 117 2.97 27.15 -1.74
C GLY A 117 1.62 26.77 -2.36
N ALA A 118 0.63 26.43 -1.54
CA ALA A 118 -0.71 26.12 -2.00
C ALA A 118 -1.40 27.32 -2.66
N LYS A 119 -1.22 28.53 -2.11
CA LYS A 119 -1.71 29.79 -2.67
C LYS A 119 -1.08 30.09 -4.03
N ALA A 120 0.25 29.98 -4.12
CA ALA A 120 0.98 30.19 -5.37
C ALA A 120 0.56 29.17 -6.46
N ALA A 121 0.21 27.95 -6.06
CA ALA A 121 -0.27 26.91 -6.97
C ALA A 121 -1.77 27.01 -7.32
N GLY A 122 -2.51 27.98 -6.77
CA GLY A 122 -3.95 28.16 -7.01
C GLY A 122 -4.84 26.97 -6.55
N SER A 123 -4.33 26.10 -5.67
CA SER A 123 -5.03 24.86 -5.31
C SER A 123 -5.90 25.03 -4.07
N ARG A 124 -7.22 25.11 -4.26
CA ARG A 124 -8.22 25.27 -3.18
C ARG A 124 -8.17 24.11 -2.18
N THR A 125 -8.09 22.87 -2.66
CA THR A 125 -7.97 21.67 -1.81
C THR A 125 -6.72 21.69 -0.93
N ARG A 126 -5.57 22.10 -1.49
CA ARG A 126 -4.32 22.18 -0.70
C ARG A 126 -4.37 23.30 0.33
N LEU A 127 -4.95 24.44 -0.03
CA LEU A 127 -5.18 25.53 0.91
C LEU A 127 -6.08 25.09 2.07
N ALA A 128 -7.16 24.35 1.78
CA ALA A 128 -8.05 23.77 2.79
C ALA A 128 -7.28 22.86 3.75
N ARG A 129 -6.47 21.93 3.23
CA ARG A 129 -5.69 21.01 4.05
C ARG A 129 -4.67 21.72 4.93
N MET A 130 -3.99 22.74 4.39
CA MET A 130 -3.06 23.57 5.17
C MET A 130 -3.76 24.38 6.25
N ALA A 131 -4.96 24.90 5.97
CA ALA A 131 -5.77 25.62 6.93
C ALA A 131 -6.30 24.68 8.03
N ALA A 132 -6.81 23.49 7.70
CA ALA A 132 -7.22 22.49 8.67
C ALA A 132 -6.06 22.03 9.59
N LEU A 133 -4.86 21.82 9.04
CA LEU A 133 -3.68 21.48 9.84
C LEU A 133 -3.22 22.63 10.74
N ARG A 134 -3.33 23.88 10.30
CA ARG A 134 -3.07 25.07 11.15
C ARG A 134 -4.08 25.18 12.28
N TYR A 135 -5.36 24.99 11.96
CA TYR A 135 -6.45 24.96 12.93
C TYR A 135 -6.20 23.90 14.01
N ALA A 136 -5.88 22.66 13.59
CA ALA A 136 -5.54 21.57 14.49
C ALA A 136 -4.28 21.83 15.34
N ALA A 137 -3.23 22.41 14.73
CA ALA A 137 -2.00 22.78 15.43
C ALA A 137 -2.24 23.80 16.52
N ALA A 138 -3.02 24.85 16.24
CA ALA A 138 -3.34 25.87 17.22
C ALA A 138 -3.99 25.26 18.46
N LEU A 139 -5.05 24.46 18.26
CA LEU A 139 -5.73 23.77 19.36
C LEU A 139 -4.81 22.84 20.16
N ARG A 140 -4.01 22.01 19.48
CA ARG A 140 -3.13 21.04 20.16
C ARG A 140 -2.06 21.70 21.01
N PHE A 141 -1.55 22.86 20.60
CA PHE A 141 -0.50 23.58 21.30
C PHE A 141 -1.03 24.74 22.16
N GLY A 142 -2.31 24.71 22.54
CA GLY A 142 -2.92 25.68 23.44
C GLY A 142 -3.07 27.10 22.87
N GLY A 143 -2.96 27.26 21.56
CA GLY A 143 -3.24 28.50 20.85
C GLY A 143 -4.70 28.63 20.42
N SER A 144 -5.12 29.84 20.06
CA SER A 144 -6.43 30.07 19.46
C SER A 144 -6.34 29.84 17.94
N PRO A 145 -7.14 28.92 17.35
CA PRO A 145 -7.19 28.77 15.91
C PRO A 145 -7.76 30.02 15.24
N ALA A 146 -7.23 30.40 14.07
CA ALA A 146 -7.74 31.52 13.30
C ALA A 146 -9.05 31.13 12.60
N GLU A 147 -10.12 31.93 12.72
CA GLU A 147 -11.38 31.61 12.04
C GLU A 147 -11.29 31.73 10.52
N GLU A 148 -10.35 32.53 10.02
CA GLU A 148 -9.98 32.54 8.60
C GLU A 148 -9.59 31.14 8.11
N ASP A 149 -8.96 30.30 8.94
CA ASP A 149 -8.60 28.93 8.56
C ASP A 149 -9.83 28.02 8.44
N ALA A 150 -10.85 28.23 9.27
CA ALA A 150 -12.12 27.51 9.15
C ALA A 150 -12.87 27.94 7.88
N GLU A 151 -12.94 29.25 7.60
CA GLU A 151 -13.56 29.80 6.39
C GLU A 151 -12.89 29.31 5.11
N VAL A 152 -11.55 29.23 5.09
CA VAL A 152 -10.79 28.66 3.97
C VAL A 152 -11.14 27.19 3.75
N VAL A 153 -11.34 26.42 4.81
CA VAL A 153 -11.75 25.01 4.71
C VAL A 153 -13.18 24.87 4.17
N GLU A 154 -14.11 25.65 4.70
CA GLU A 154 -15.51 25.64 4.28
C GLU A 154 -15.68 26.07 2.82
N SER A 155 -14.98 27.12 2.39
CA SER A 155 -15.06 27.65 1.01
C SER A 155 -14.34 26.78 -0.05
N ALA A 156 -13.52 25.82 0.37
CA ALA A 156 -12.78 24.93 -0.51
C ALA A 156 -13.47 23.58 -0.77
N GLY A 157 -14.41 23.17 0.09
CA GLY A 157 -15.21 21.96 -0.10
C GLY A 157 -14.44 20.63 0.03
N ASP A 158 -13.22 20.62 0.58
CA ASP A 158 -12.49 19.39 0.87
C ASP A 158 -13.19 18.67 2.04
N ALA A 159 -13.87 17.57 1.75
CA ALA A 159 -14.75 16.88 2.68
C ALA A 159 -14.05 16.44 3.98
N LEU A 160 -12.77 16.03 3.89
CA LEU A 160 -11.98 15.61 5.02
C LEU A 160 -11.58 16.79 5.92
N SER A 161 -11.02 17.85 5.32
CA SER A 161 -10.65 19.08 6.03
C SER A 161 -11.86 19.68 6.73
N LEU A 162 -13.01 19.71 6.05
CA LEU A 162 -14.27 20.20 6.60
C LEU A 162 -14.75 19.33 7.76
N ALA A 163 -14.76 18.01 7.60
CA ALA A 163 -15.15 17.09 8.67
C ALA A 163 -14.27 17.27 9.92
N LEU A 164 -12.95 17.38 9.72
CA LEU A 164 -11.99 17.58 10.80
C LEU A 164 -12.19 18.92 11.53
N VAL A 165 -12.31 20.04 10.80
CA VAL A 165 -12.49 21.37 11.40
C VAL A 165 -13.82 21.46 12.14
N ARG A 166 -14.93 20.99 11.54
CA ARG A 166 -16.22 20.92 12.24
C ARG A 166 -16.11 20.14 13.53
N ARG A 167 -15.44 19.00 13.49
CA ARG A 167 -15.26 18.16 14.68
C ARG A 167 -14.41 18.83 15.76
N LEU A 168 -13.33 19.51 15.36
CA LEU A 168 -12.50 20.32 16.27
C LEU A 168 -13.26 21.53 16.86
N LYS A 169 -14.28 22.05 16.16
CA LYS A 169 -15.23 23.05 16.67
C LYS A 169 -16.32 22.46 17.58
N GLY A 170 -16.34 21.15 17.80
CA GLY A 170 -17.41 20.46 18.52
C GLY A 170 -18.72 20.36 17.74
N GLN A 171 -18.70 20.66 16.44
CA GLN A 171 -19.87 20.57 15.57
C GLN A 171 -20.05 19.13 15.07
N PRO A 172 -21.30 18.66 14.88
CA PRO A 172 -21.57 17.35 14.32
C PRO A 172 -21.17 17.28 12.84
N TYR A 173 -20.75 16.10 12.41
CA TYR A 173 -20.52 15.77 11.01
C TYR A 173 -20.98 14.33 10.78
N ASP A 174 -22.05 14.15 10.02
CA ASP A 174 -22.68 12.83 9.78
C ASP A 174 -22.34 12.27 8.39
N GLY A 175 -21.30 12.82 7.74
CA GLY A 175 -20.86 12.37 6.42
C GLY A 175 -20.01 11.08 6.46
N PRO A 176 -19.65 10.53 5.29
CA PRO A 176 -18.92 9.26 5.18
C PRO A 176 -17.53 9.27 5.86
N LEU A 177 -17.01 10.45 6.21
CA LEU A 177 -15.71 10.64 6.88
C LEU A 177 -15.82 10.90 8.39
N ALA A 178 -17.00 10.76 9.01
CA ALA A 178 -17.23 11.06 10.43
C ALA A 178 -16.30 10.27 11.37
N ALA A 179 -16.21 8.96 11.16
CA ALA A 179 -15.37 8.07 11.97
C ALA A 179 -13.87 8.42 11.91
N LEU A 180 -13.42 8.96 10.77
CA LEU A 180 -12.07 9.47 10.61
C LEU A 180 -11.89 10.83 11.29
N ALA A 181 -12.78 11.76 11.06
CA ALA A 181 -12.72 13.06 11.69
C ALA A 181 -12.68 12.93 13.22
N ASP A 182 -13.42 11.97 13.79
CA ASP A 182 -13.37 11.55 15.19
C ASP A 182 -11.99 11.05 15.62
N TYR A 183 -11.37 10.17 14.82
CA TYR A 183 -10.04 9.65 15.10
C TYR A 183 -8.99 10.77 15.09
N LEU A 184 -8.97 11.60 14.05
CA LEU A 184 -8.05 12.73 13.93
C LEU A 184 -8.30 13.77 15.02
N HIS A 185 -9.55 14.05 15.36
CA HIS A 185 -9.92 14.94 16.46
C HIS A 185 -9.31 14.45 17.78
N ARG A 186 -9.51 13.17 18.14
CA ARG A 186 -8.90 12.57 19.33
C ARG A 186 -7.39 12.66 19.28
N LEU A 187 -6.77 12.29 18.17
CA LEU A 187 -5.32 12.34 17.99
C LEU A 187 -4.78 13.76 18.21
N VAL A 188 -5.49 14.79 17.73
CA VAL A 188 -5.14 16.20 17.91
C VAL A 188 -5.32 16.65 19.36
N THR A 189 -6.46 16.33 19.99
CA THR A 189 -6.78 16.85 21.33
C THR A 189 -6.08 16.11 22.45
N THR A 190 -5.99 14.78 22.38
CA THR A 190 -5.42 13.96 23.46
C THR A 190 -3.98 13.54 23.19
N GLY A 191 -3.54 13.58 21.93
CA GLY A 191 -2.22 13.06 21.55
C GLY A 191 -2.09 11.54 21.59
N ASN A 192 -3.19 10.86 21.90
CA ASN A 192 -3.24 9.42 22.00
C ASN A 192 -4.62 8.96 21.53
N ALA A 193 -4.66 8.36 20.35
CA ALA A 193 -5.87 7.78 19.81
C ALA A 193 -5.69 6.26 19.80
N ALA A 194 -6.45 5.56 20.64
CA ALA A 194 -6.59 4.11 20.52
C ALA A 194 -7.06 3.79 19.09
N GLU A 195 -6.46 2.76 18.49
CA GLU A 195 -6.79 2.31 17.14
C GLU A 195 -8.29 2.05 17.04
N PRO A 196 -9.00 2.68 16.08
CA PRO A 196 -10.45 2.56 16.00
C PRO A 196 -10.88 1.13 15.65
N ALA A 197 -12.12 0.76 16.00
CA ALA A 197 -12.62 -0.61 15.77
C ALA A 197 -12.61 -1.02 14.29
N TRP A 198 -12.82 -0.08 13.37
CA TRP A 198 -12.65 -0.31 11.93
C TRP A 198 -11.19 -0.58 11.55
N ALA A 199 -10.21 -0.11 12.35
CA ALA A 199 -8.81 -0.41 12.15
C ALA A 199 -8.45 -1.85 12.55
N ARG A 200 -9.24 -2.45 13.43
CA ARG A 200 -9.10 -3.84 13.91
C ARG A 200 -9.92 -4.85 13.11
N ALA A 201 -10.98 -4.39 12.44
CA ALA A 201 -11.90 -5.24 11.69
C ALA A 201 -11.41 -5.46 10.24
N VAL A 202 -10.32 -6.21 10.09
CA VAL A 202 -9.93 -6.76 8.78
C VAL A 202 -10.78 -8.01 8.53
N PRO A 203 -11.54 -8.12 7.43
CA PRO A 203 -12.16 -9.39 7.07
C PRO A 203 -11.03 -10.38 6.72
N GLU A 204 -10.88 -11.42 7.55
CA GLU A 204 -9.95 -12.51 7.30
C GLU A 204 -10.32 -13.16 5.96
N VAL A 205 -9.48 -12.98 4.93
CA VAL A 205 -9.64 -13.73 3.69
C VAL A 205 -9.44 -15.19 4.06
N ALA A 206 -10.52 -15.99 3.99
CA ALA A 206 -10.46 -17.39 4.34
C ALA A 206 -9.36 -18.09 3.54
N VAL A 207 -8.56 -18.90 4.23
CA VAL A 207 -7.56 -19.75 3.58
C VAL A 207 -8.30 -20.77 2.73
N GLU A 208 -8.14 -20.68 1.41
CA GLU A 208 -8.80 -21.56 0.45
C GLU A 208 -7.94 -22.78 0.08
N LEU A 209 -6.63 -22.69 0.32
CA LEU A 209 -5.66 -23.69 -0.10
C LEU A 209 -4.49 -23.80 0.89
N THR A 210 -4.08 -25.03 1.21
CA THR A 210 -2.88 -25.33 1.99
C THR A 210 -1.90 -26.16 1.16
N LEU A 211 -0.66 -25.69 1.03
CA LEU A 211 0.47 -26.39 0.41
C LEU A 211 1.23 -27.16 1.50
N ASP A 212 1.25 -28.49 1.44
CA ASP A 212 2.10 -29.33 2.30
C ASP A 212 3.40 -29.61 1.53
N ALA A 213 4.45 -28.88 1.90
CA ALA A 213 5.72 -28.88 1.17
C ALA A 213 6.44 -30.22 1.24
N GLU A 214 6.32 -30.90 2.38
CA GLU A 214 7.01 -32.16 2.68
C GLU A 214 6.36 -33.32 1.94
N LYS A 215 5.02 -33.36 1.91
CA LYS A 215 4.27 -34.42 1.22
C LYS A 215 4.07 -34.16 -0.27
N ARG A 216 4.39 -32.95 -0.75
CA ARG A 216 4.04 -32.48 -2.11
C ARG A 216 2.55 -32.62 -2.37
N GLU A 217 1.74 -32.14 -1.44
CA GLU A 217 0.28 -32.19 -1.51
C GLU A 217 -0.36 -30.81 -1.38
N VAL A 218 -1.57 -30.70 -1.91
CA VAL A 218 -2.44 -29.53 -1.74
C VAL A 218 -3.72 -29.96 -1.05
N VAL A 219 -4.12 -29.23 -0.01
CA VAL A 219 -5.40 -29.40 0.69
C VAL A 219 -6.28 -28.19 0.42
N LEU A 220 -7.43 -28.39 -0.25
CA LEU A 220 -8.40 -27.32 -0.49
C LEU A 220 -9.27 -27.08 0.75
N ALA A 221 -9.92 -25.92 0.87
CA ALA A 221 -10.79 -25.58 2.01
C ALA A 221 -11.89 -26.61 2.29
N GLY A 222 -12.37 -27.32 1.26
CA GLY A 222 -13.31 -28.45 1.40
C GLY A 222 -12.68 -29.76 1.91
N GLY A 223 -11.41 -29.76 2.35
CA GLY A 223 -10.67 -30.93 2.84
C GLY A 223 -10.12 -31.86 1.75
N LYS A 224 -10.43 -31.60 0.47
CA LYS A 224 -9.93 -32.39 -0.66
C LYS A 224 -8.41 -32.31 -0.75
N ARG A 225 -7.74 -33.46 -0.73
CA ARG A 225 -6.28 -33.59 -0.90
C ARG A 225 -5.93 -33.92 -2.34
N ILE A 226 -4.90 -33.27 -2.85
CA ILE A 226 -4.40 -33.45 -4.21
C ILE A 226 -2.90 -33.69 -4.12
N SER A 227 -2.48 -34.92 -4.42
CA SER A 227 -1.06 -35.27 -4.51
C SER A 227 -0.44 -34.77 -5.82
N PHE A 228 0.76 -34.22 -5.71
CA PHE A 228 1.60 -33.80 -6.82
C PHE A 228 2.85 -34.67 -7.00
N THR A 229 2.94 -35.83 -6.35
CA THR A 229 4.11 -36.74 -6.43
C THR A 229 4.47 -37.10 -7.88
N ARG A 230 3.48 -37.34 -8.74
CA ARG A 230 3.67 -37.64 -10.19
C ARG A 230 3.56 -36.40 -11.09
N ARG A 231 3.47 -35.20 -10.50
CA ARG A 231 3.24 -33.91 -11.20
C ARG A 231 4.32 -32.90 -10.80
N ARG A 232 5.59 -33.33 -10.78
CA ARG A 232 6.74 -32.56 -10.29
C ARG A 232 6.79 -31.13 -10.84
N VAL A 233 6.58 -30.97 -12.14
CA VAL A 233 6.64 -29.64 -12.78
C VAL A 233 5.49 -28.74 -12.32
N LEU A 234 4.27 -29.25 -12.19
CA LEU A 234 3.13 -28.45 -11.70
C LEU A 234 3.32 -28.07 -10.23
N TRP A 235 3.90 -28.97 -9.44
CA TRP A 235 4.32 -28.68 -8.08
C TRP A 235 5.33 -27.55 -8.03
N GLN A 236 6.35 -27.59 -8.89
CA GLN A 236 7.36 -26.54 -8.93
C GLN A 236 6.76 -25.19 -9.33
N VAL A 237 5.85 -25.15 -10.31
CA VAL A 237 5.13 -23.91 -10.65
C VAL A 237 4.39 -23.32 -9.44
N LEU A 238 3.70 -24.16 -8.64
CA LEU A 238 3.04 -23.68 -7.41
C LEU A 238 4.02 -23.10 -6.41
N LEU A 239 5.16 -23.78 -6.19
CA LEU A 239 6.18 -23.31 -5.26
C LEU A 239 6.84 -22.01 -5.73
N GLU A 240 7.17 -21.88 -7.02
CA GLU A 240 7.74 -20.66 -7.57
C GLU A 240 6.77 -19.47 -7.42
N LEU A 241 5.49 -19.68 -7.74
CA LEU A 241 4.48 -18.63 -7.57
C LEU A 241 4.26 -18.24 -6.10
N TRP A 242 4.30 -19.21 -5.18
CA TRP A 242 4.18 -18.94 -3.75
C TRP A 242 5.41 -18.19 -3.20
N ARG A 243 6.62 -18.65 -3.57
CA ARG A 243 7.90 -18.02 -3.18
C ARG A 243 7.98 -16.57 -3.62
N GLU A 244 7.40 -16.24 -4.77
CA GLU A 244 7.42 -14.89 -5.31
C GLU A 244 6.52 -13.92 -4.52
N GLY A 245 5.69 -14.42 -3.59
CA GLY A 245 4.98 -13.61 -2.62
C GLY A 245 3.87 -12.74 -3.22
N GLY A 246 3.27 -13.21 -4.32
CA GLY A 246 2.24 -12.48 -5.06
C GLY A 246 2.77 -11.46 -6.07
N ARG A 247 4.08 -11.39 -6.34
CA ARG A 247 4.58 -10.65 -7.51
C ARG A 247 4.36 -11.46 -8.79
N THR A 248 4.21 -10.75 -9.90
CA THR A 248 4.02 -11.33 -11.22
C THR A 248 5.34 -11.86 -11.76
N ILE A 249 5.37 -13.15 -12.14
CA ILE A 249 6.47 -13.77 -12.86
C ILE A 249 6.11 -13.80 -14.34
N GLU A 250 7.02 -13.32 -15.19
CA GLU A 250 6.88 -13.41 -16.63
C GLU A 250 6.85 -14.87 -17.11
N PRO A 251 6.13 -15.21 -18.18
CA PRO A 251 6.00 -16.60 -18.63
C PRO A 251 7.34 -17.29 -18.93
N ALA A 252 8.29 -16.57 -19.54
CA ALA A 252 9.60 -17.10 -19.85
C ALA A 252 10.39 -17.44 -18.57
N ASP A 253 10.35 -16.55 -17.57
CA ASP A 253 11.04 -16.74 -16.29
C ASP A 253 10.42 -17.86 -15.48
N LEU A 254 9.08 -17.93 -15.44
CA LEU A 254 8.37 -19.00 -14.74
C LEU A 254 8.68 -20.37 -15.36
N TYR A 255 8.79 -20.44 -16.68
CA TYR A 255 9.23 -21.67 -17.36
C TYR A 255 10.64 -22.07 -16.92
N VAL A 256 11.61 -21.14 -16.99
CA VAL A 256 13.01 -21.43 -16.61
C VAL A 256 13.10 -21.90 -15.16
N ARG A 257 12.39 -21.25 -14.24
CA ARG A 257 12.41 -21.61 -12.81
C ARG A 257 11.73 -22.95 -12.53
N ALA A 258 10.59 -23.23 -13.18
CA ALA A 258 9.83 -24.44 -12.90
C ALA A 258 10.36 -25.70 -13.61
N TRP A 259 10.92 -25.55 -14.81
CA TRP A 259 11.56 -26.63 -15.55
C TRP A 259 13.05 -26.76 -15.25
N GLN A 260 13.69 -25.71 -14.70
CA GLN A 260 15.14 -25.62 -14.49
C GLN A 260 15.96 -25.89 -15.76
N LEU A 261 15.44 -25.42 -16.89
CA LEU A 261 16.07 -25.53 -18.21
C LEU A 261 16.19 -24.15 -18.85
N PRO A 262 17.16 -23.95 -19.75
CA PRO A 262 17.22 -22.75 -20.57
C PRO A 262 15.89 -22.50 -21.28
N PHE A 263 15.53 -21.22 -21.42
CA PHE A 263 14.27 -20.84 -22.05
C PHE A 263 14.20 -21.36 -23.49
N ASN A 264 13.13 -22.07 -23.81
CA ASN A 264 12.85 -22.53 -25.16
C ASN A 264 11.48 -22.01 -25.60
N PRO A 265 11.41 -21.03 -26.52
CA PRO A 265 10.16 -20.44 -27.00
C PRO A 265 9.17 -21.47 -27.53
N SER A 266 9.66 -22.51 -28.22
CA SER A 266 8.83 -23.58 -28.80
C SER A 266 8.15 -24.46 -27.74
N ARG A 267 8.61 -24.40 -26.48
CA ARG A 267 8.03 -25.14 -25.35
C ARG A 267 7.20 -24.26 -24.42
N LEU A 268 7.08 -22.95 -24.66
CA LEU A 268 6.30 -22.06 -23.78
C LEU A 268 4.82 -22.49 -23.63
N ASN A 269 4.25 -23.13 -24.66
CA ASN A 269 2.91 -23.72 -24.58
C ASN A 269 2.75 -24.76 -23.46
N SER A 270 3.82 -25.46 -23.05
CA SER A 270 3.74 -26.40 -21.93
C SER A 270 3.50 -25.69 -20.59
N LEU A 271 3.99 -24.46 -20.43
CA LEU A 271 3.67 -23.63 -19.26
C LEU A 271 2.18 -23.29 -19.24
N TYR A 272 1.62 -22.79 -20.35
CA TYR A 272 0.20 -22.44 -20.42
C TYR A 272 -0.73 -23.63 -20.16
N VAL A 273 -0.41 -24.79 -20.74
CA VAL A 273 -1.10 -26.04 -20.44
C VAL A 273 -0.95 -26.42 -18.96
N GLY A 274 0.25 -26.22 -18.38
CA GLY A 274 0.53 -26.45 -16.97
C GLY A 274 -0.32 -25.57 -16.05
N ILE A 275 -0.38 -24.26 -16.30
CA ILE A 275 -1.22 -23.31 -15.56
C ILE A 275 -2.69 -23.68 -15.67
N ARG A 276 -3.17 -24.03 -16.87
CA ARG A 276 -4.56 -24.48 -17.05
C ARG A 276 -4.87 -25.75 -16.24
N ARG A 277 -3.95 -26.73 -16.24
CA ARG A 277 -4.09 -27.96 -15.43
C ARG A 277 -4.04 -27.67 -13.94
N LEU A 278 -3.20 -26.74 -13.50
CA LEU A 278 -3.15 -26.30 -12.11
C LEU A 278 -4.46 -25.68 -11.68
N ARG A 279 -5.01 -24.74 -12.46
CA ARG A 279 -6.30 -24.11 -12.16
C ARG A 279 -7.42 -25.14 -12.04
N LEU A 280 -7.47 -26.13 -12.93
CA LEU A 280 -8.43 -27.24 -12.84
C LEU A 280 -8.30 -28.08 -11.56
N LEU A 281 -7.12 -28.13 -10.96
CA LEU A 281 -6.88 -28.86 -9.73
C LEU A 281 -7.17 -28.01 -8.49
N VAL A 282 -6.76 -26.74 -8.49
CA VAL A 282 -6.66 -25.93 -7.26
C VAL A 282 -7.70 -24.83 -7.14
N GLU A 283 -8.29 -24.38 -8.24
CA GLU A 283 -9.29 -23.32 -8.22
C GLU A 283 -10.69 -23.91 -7.98
N PRO A 284 -11.56 -23.22 -7.22
CA PRO A 284 -12.98 -23.56 -7.18
C PRO A 284 -13.66 -23.46 -8.55
N ASP A 285 -13.32 -22.41 -9.31
CA ASP A 285 -13.75 -22.19 -10.69
C ASP A 285 -12.53 -21.80 -11.55
N PRO A 286 -12.04 -22.70 -12.44
CA PRO A 286 -10.89 -22.43 -13.30
C PRO A 286 -11.10 -21.30 -14.31
N SER A 287 -12.35 -20.97 -14.64
CA SER A 287 -12.70 -19.88 -15.57
C SER A 287 -12.71 -18.52 -14.88
N ALA A 288 -12.89 -18.51 -13.56
CA ALA A 288 -12.81 -17.34 -12.69
C ALA A 288 -11.77 -17.55 -11.57
N PRO A 289 -10.47 -17.66 -11.92
CA PRO A 289 -9.42 -18.02 -10.96
C PRO A 289 -9.28 -16.97 -9.87
N ARG A 290 -9.02 -17.42 -8.63
CA ARG A 290 -8.80 -16.56 -7.45
C ARG A 290 -7.44 -16.78 -6.82
N ILE A 291 -6.80 -17.92 -7.09
CA ILE A 291 -5.51 -18.31 -6.50
C ILE A 291 -4.37 -18.00 -7.46
N ILE A 292 -4.40 -18.52 -8.69
CA ILE A 292 -3.39 -18.32 -9.73
C ILE A 292 -3.92 -17.30 -10.73
N LEU A 293 -3.45 -16.07 -10.62
CA LEU A 293 -3.96 -14.90 -11.33
C LEU A 293 -3.03 -14.46 -12.46
N VAL A 294 -3.57 -13.72 -13.42
CA VAL A 294 -2.81 -13.09 -14.51
C VAL A 294 -2.45 -11.67 -14.08
N GLY A 295 -1.15 -11.36 -14.09
CA GLY A 295 -0.63 -10.05 -13.74
C GLY A 295 -0.38 -9.16 -14.95
N ALA A 296 0.34 -8.05 -14.73
CA ALA A 296 0.78 -7.18 -15.81
C ALA A 296 1.65 -7.96 -16.82
N GLY A 297 1.61 -7.56 -18.10
CA GLY A 297 2.40 -8.22 -19.16
C GLY A 297 1.94 -9.63 -19.56
N GLY A 298 0.89 -10.16 -18.94
CA GLY A 298 0.42 -11.54 -19.19
C GLY A 298 1.16 -12.61 -18.38
N GLY A 299 1.99 -12.20 -17.41
CA GLY A 299 2.61 -13.11 -16.44
C GLY A 299 1.63 -13.66 -15.40
N TYR A 300 2.14 -14.48 -14.48
CA TYR A 300 1.33 -15.16 -13.46
C TYR A 300 1.78 -14.81 -12.05
N TYR A 301 0.83 -14.74 -11.12
CA TYR A 301 1.10 -14.59 -9.68
C TYR A 301 0.11 -15.40 -8.85
N MET A 302 0.43 -15.61 -7.57
CA MET A 302 -0.44 -16.29 -6.61
C MET A 302 -0.96 -15.33 -5.54
N ASP A 303 -2.27 -15.35 -5.24
CA ASP A 303 -2.81 -14.64 -4.07
C ASP A 303 -2.48 -15.43 -2.79
N THR A 304 -1.34 -15.10 -2.19
CA THR A 304 -0.83 -15.78 -0.99
C THR A 304 -1.70 -15.59 0.24
N ARG A 305 -2.64 -14.63 0.27
CA ARG A 305 -3.62 -14.48 1.37
C ARG A 305 -4.57 -15.68 1.46
N ARG A 306 -4.83 -16.33 0.32
CA ARG A 306 -5.70 -17.50 0.19
C ARG A 306 -4.92 -18.81 0.36
N VAL A 307 -3.59 -18.75 0.48
CA VAL A 307 -2.70 -19.91 0.43
C VAL A 307 -1.80 -19.99 1.66
N ARG A 308 -1.98 -21.04 2.45
CA ARG A 308 -1.09 -21.37 3.57
C ARG A 308 -0.03 -22.37 3.12
N LEU A 309 1.23 -22.16 3.49
CA LEU A 309 2.28 -23.18 3.37
C LEU A 309 2.47 -23.87 4.72
N VAL A 310 2.61 -25.18 4.70
CA VAL A 310 2.98 -26.02 5.85
C VAL A 310 4.22 -26.82 5.48
N GLY A 311 5.15 -26.94 6.43
CA GLY A 311 6.46 -27.56 6.22
C GLY A 311 7.50 -26.57 5.68
N THR A 312 8.71 -27.07 5.49
CA THR A 312 9.83 -26.26 4.98
C THR A 312 9.84 -26.27 3.46
N LEU A 313 9.99 -25.11 2.82
CA LEU A 313 10.17 -25.04 1.37
C LEU A 313 11.41 -25.86 0.97
N PRO A 314 11.30 -26.84 0.07
CA PRO A 314 12.47 -27.51 -0.46
C PRO A 314 13.36 -26.50 -1.20
N GLN A 315 14.68 -26.68 -1.20
CA GLN A 315 15.55 -25.99 -2.14
C GLN A 315 15.24 -26.47 -3.57
N PRO A 316 15.44 -25.67 -4.63
CA PRO A 316 15.28 -26.15 -5.99
C PRO A 316 16.22 -27.35 -6.23
N GLU A 317 15.65 -28.53 -6.46
CA GLU A 317 16.39 -29.74 -6.81
C GLU A 317 17.01 -29.55 -8.19
N VAL A 318 18.34 -29.46 -8.28
CA VAL A 318 19.06 -29.31 -9.56
C VAL A 318 18.69 -30.47 -10.48
N ALA A 319 18.21 -30.15 -11.68
CA ALA A 319 17.77 -31.13 -12.67
C ALA A 319 18.95 -31.92 -13.28
N GLU A 320 19.49 -32.91 -12.56
CA GLU A 320 20.46 -33.88 -13.13
C GLU A 320 19.79 -35.07 -13.84
N GLU A 321 18.46 -35.19 -13.84
CA GLU A 321 17.77 -36.33 -14.47
C GLU A 321 16.63 -35.87 -15.39
N LEU A 322 16.98 -35.39 -16.60
CA LEU A 322 16.04 -35.22 -17.72
C LEU A 322 16.61 -35.76 -19.06
N GLU A 323 17.55 -36.69 -19.00
CA GLU A 323 17.81 -37.63 -20.11
C GLU A 323 17.31 -39.02 -19.69
N GLY A 324 16.12 -39.38 -20.20
CA GLY A 324 15.42 -40.64 -19.95
C GLY A 324 14.03 -40.63 -20.55
#